data_AF-A0A371PT56-F1
#
_entry.id   AF-A0A371PT56-F1
#
_cell.length_a   1.000
_cell.length_b   1.000
_cell.length_c   1.000
_cell.angle_alpha   90.00
_cell.angle_beta   90.00
_cell.angle_gamma   90.00
#
_symmetry.space_group_name_H-M   'P 1'
#
loop_
_entity.id
_entity.type
_entity.pdbx_description
1 polymer ?
#
loop_
_entity_poly.entity_id
_entity_poly.type
_entity_poly.pdbx_seq_one_letter_code
_entity_poly.pdbx_strand_id
1 'polypeptide(L)' 'MRWVYQPVEVQYPDGTWELGRISAWWTDGEGEQWCRLRTLPGGVGPQWHRYDPESIRVLPTAGI' A
#
# COMPACT_ATOMS: atom_id res chain seq x y z
N MET A 1 -0.43 14.84 -4.39
CA MET A 1 -0.80 13.97 -3.25
C MET A 1 -2.32 13.77 -3.26
N ARG A 2 -2.81 12.53 -3.09
CA ARG A 2 -4.23 12.16 -3.15
C ARG A 2 -4.58 11.21 -2.00
N TRP A 3 -5.49 11.60 -1.10
CA TRP A 3 -6.00 10.75 -0.03
C TRP A 3 -7.00 9.72 -0.57
N VAL A 4 -6.93 8.49 -0.07
CA VAL A 4 -7.76 7.35 -0.50
C VAL A 4 -8.05 6.42 0.67
N TYR A 5 -8.93 5.45 0.43
CA TYR A 5 -9.09 4.27 1.26
C TYR A 5 -9.09 3.05 0.36
N GLN A 6 -7.93 2.37 0.24
CA GLN A 6 -7.79 1.20 -0.62
C GLN A 6 -7.22 0.03 0.19
N PRO A 7 -7.93 -1.09 0.32
CA PRO A 7 -7.41 -2.32 0.89
C PRO A 7 -6.32 -2.89 -0.03
N VAL A 8 -5.29 -3.48 0.57
CA VAL A 8 -4.18 -4.08 -0.17
C VAL A 8 -3.74 -5.39 0.47
N GLU A 9 -3.11 -6.25 -0.33
CA GLU A 9 -2.23 -7.30 0.15
C GLU A 9 -0.78 -6.87 -0.04
N VAL A 10 0.07 -7.11 0.96
CA VAL A 10 1.49 -6.78 0.95
C VAL A 10 2.28 -8.07 1.12
N GLN A 11 3.21 -8.33 0.21
CA GLN A 11 4.12 -9.45 0.32
C GLN A 11 5.37 -9.04 1.11
N TYR A 12 5.72 -9.82 2.11
CA TYR A 12 6.97 -9.68 2.85
C TYR A 12 8.10 -10.48 2.18
N PRO A 13 9.38 -10.17 2.49
CA PRO A 13 10.52 -10.88 1.93
C PRO A 13 10.53 -12.39 2.22
N ASP A 14 9.83 -12.84 3.26
CA ASP A 14 9.65 -14.26 3.60
C ASP A 14 8.58 -14.96 2.75
N GLY A 15 7.95 -14.24 1.82
CA GLY A 15 6.91 -14.72 0.92
C GLY A 15 5.50 -14.69 1.52
N THR A 16 5.35 -14.29 2.78
CA THR A 16 4.03 -14.18 3.42
C THR A 16 3.27 -12.98 2.89
N TRP A 17 1.93 -13.11 2.87
CA TRP A 17 1.03 -12.03 2.49
C TRP A 17 0.26 -11.52 3.70
N GLU A 18 0.14 -10.20 3.77
CA GLU A 18 -0.54 -9.53 4.86
C GLU A 18 -1.50 -8.46 4.36
N LEU A 19 -2.65 -8.36 5.01
CA LEU A 19 -3.64 -7.33 4.69
C LEU A 19 -3.22 -5.98 5.26
N GLY A 20 -3.36 -4.96 4.42
CA GLY A 20 -3.12 -3.58 4.76
C GLY A 20 -4.10 -2.63 4.09
N ARG A 21 -3.78 -1.35 4.21
CA ARG A 21 -4.50 -0.28 3.52
C ARG A 21 -3.56 0.82 3.07
N ILE A 22 -3.81 1.34 1.88
CA ILE A 22 -3.25 2.59 1.42
C ILE A 22 -4.23 3.71 1.79
N SER A 23 -3.68 4.73 2.46
CA SER A 23 -4.40 5.93 2.89
C SER A 23 -4.14 7.14 2.00
N ALA A 24 -3.03 7.17 1.27
CA ALA A 24 -2.71 8.25 0.35
C ALA A 24 -1.73 7.80 -0.73
N TRP A 25 -1.75 8.53 -1.84
CA TRP A 25 -0.81 8.43 -2.94
C TRP A 25 -0.04 9.74 -3.10
N TRP A 26 1.21 9.64 -3.51
CA TRP A 26 2.04 10.76 -3.91
C TRP A 26 2.91 10.34 -5.09
N THR A 27 3.27 11.31 -5.92
CA THR A 27 4.23 11.14 -7.01
C THR A 27 5.31 12.17 -6.73
N ASP A 28 6.55 11.73 -6.62
CA ASP A 28 7.67 12.62 -6.35
C ASP A 28 8.09 13.43 -7.59
N GLY A 29 9.19 14.19 -7.48
CA GLY A 29 9.71 15.01 -8.58
C GLY A 29 10.30 14.21 -9.74
N GLU A 30 10.61 12.92 -9.53
CA GLU A 30 11.17 12.02 -10.55
C GLU A 30 10.08 11.17 -11.23
N GLY A 31 8.85 11.27 -10.75
CA GLY A 31 7.70 10.51 -11.29
C GLY A 31 7.49 9.17 -10.60
N GLU A 32 8.24 8.84 -9.54
CA GLU A 32 8.02 7.60 -8.81
C GLU A 32 6.75 7.70 -7.96
N GLN A 33 6.00 6.60 -7.94
CA GLN A 33 4.75 6.53 -7.18
C GLN A 33 5.02 6.03 -5.76
N TRP A 34 4.50 6.77 -4.79
CA TRP A 34 4.58 6.49 -3.36
C TRP A 34 3.18 6.26 -2.79
N CYS A 35 3.08 5.33 -1.86
CA CYS A 35 1.85 5.02 -1.16
C CYS A 35 2.03 5.12 0.36
N ARG A 36 1.03 5.65 1.04
CA ARG A 36 0.99 5.72 2.51
C ARG A 36 0.30 4.48 3.05
N LEU A 37 1.08 3.46 3.36
CA LEU A 37 0.66 2.11 3.72
C LEU A 37 0.59 1.92 5.24
N ARG A 38 -0.40 1.14 5.69
CA ARG A 38 -0.48 0.58 7.04
C ARG A 38 -0.88 -0.88 6.96
N THR A 39 -0.13 -1.78 7.57
CA THR A 39 -0.49 -3.20 7.70
C THR A 39 -1.18 -3.48 9.06
N LEU A 40 -1.96 -4.56 9.14
CA LEU A 40 -2.93 -4.78 10.24
C LEU A 40 -2.44 -5.67 11.41
N PRO A 41 -1.51 -6.62 11.24
CA PRO A 41 -0.91 -7.39 12.35
C PRO A 41 0.31 -6.76 13.04
N GLY A 42 1.00 -5.78 12.43
CA GLY A 42 2.36 -5.40 12.86
C GLY A 42 2.53 -4.13 13.70
N GLY A 43 1.47 -3.37 14.01
CA GLY A 43 1.54 -2.20 14.91
C GLY A 43 2.31 -0.97 14.41
N VAL A 44 3.02 -1.06 13.28
CA VAL A 44 3.69 0.07 12.66
C VAL A 44 2.63 1.05 12.12
N GLY A 45 2.74 2.30 12.54
CA GLY A 45 1.87 3.38 12.06
C GLY A 45 1.95 3.54 10.54
N PRO A 46 1.02 4.27 9.93
CA PRO A 46 1.05 4.49 8.49
C PRO A 46 2.33 5.20 8.03
N GLN A 47 3.07 4.57 7.12
CA GLN A 47 4.34 5.07 6.58
C GLN A 47 4.28 5.24 5.06
N TRP A 48 5.14 6.09 4.51
CA TRP A 48 5.31 6.22 3.07
C TRP A 48 6.27 5.17 2.56
N HIS A 49 5.84 4.43 1.53
CA HIS A 49 6.65 3.45 0.83
C HIS A 49 6.58 3.73 -0.67
N ARG A 50 7.67 3.44 -1.38
CA ARG A 50 7.63 3.35 -2.83
C ARG A 50 6.64 2.26 -3.21
N TYR A 51 5.76 2.57 -4.16
CA TYR A 51 4.79 1.61 -4.64
C TYR A 51 5.46 0.64 -5.61
N ASP A 52 5.41 -0.63 -5.26
CA ASP A 52 5.79 -1.75 -6.11
C ASP A 52 4.55 -2.63 -6.32
N PRO A 53 4.02 -2.73 -7.55
CA PRO A 53 2.84 -3.55 -7.83
C PRO A 53 3.10 -5.06 -7.70
N GLU A 54 4.35 -5.52 -7.70
CA GLU A 54 4.67 -6.94 -7.49
C GLU A 54 4.48 -7.33 -6.02
N SER A 55 4.94 -6.46 -5.11
CA SER A 55 4.85 -6.66 -3.65
C SER A 55 3.59 -6.07 -3.01
N ILE A 56 2.91 -5.11 -3.64
CA ILE A 56 1.72 -4.43 -3.09
C ILE A 56 0.56 -4.52 -4.08
N ARG A 57 -0.43 -5.34 -3.75
CA ARG A 57 -1.60 -5.57 -4.60
C ARG A 57 -2.79 -4.78 -4.08
N VAL A 58 -3.27 -3.83 -4.88
CA VAL A 58 -4.50 -3.11 -4.57
C VAL A 58 -5.69 -4.03 -4.80
N LEU A 59 -6.46 -4.26 -3.74
CA LEU A 59 -7.68 -5.06 -3.82
C LEU A 59 -8.85 -4.20 -4.30
N PRO A 60 -9.77 -4.77 -5.09
CA PRO A 60 -10.98 -4.07 -5.51
C PRO A 60 -11.85 -3.72 -4.30
N THR A 61 -12.32 -2.47 -4.23
CA THR A 61 -13.23 -1.96 -3.18
C THR A 61 -14.70 -2.05 -3.53
N ALA A 62 -15.03 -2.16 -4.82
CA ALA A 62 -16.37 -2.47 -5.28
C ALA A 62 -16.40 -3.95 -5.69
N GLY A 63 -17.43 -4.67 -5.24
CA GLY A 63 -17.67 -6.06 -5.67
C GLY A 63 -17.92 -6.13 -7.18
N ILE A 64 -17.52 -7.25 -7.79
CA ILE A 64 -17.90 -7.64 -9.15
C ILE A 64 -19.41 -7.88 -9.22
#